data_AF-K7WKV3-F1
#
_entry.id   AF-K7WKV3-F1
#
_cell.length_a   1.000
_cell.length_b   1.000
_cell.length_c   1.000
_cell.angle_alpha   90.00
_cell.angle_beta   90.00
_cell.angle_gamma   90.00
#
_symmetry.space_group_name_H-M   'P 1'
#
loop_
_entity.id
_entity.type
_entity.pdbx_description
1 polymer ?
#
loop_
_entity_poly.entity_id
_entity_poly.type
_entity_poly.pdbx_seq_one_letter_code
_entity_poly.pdbx_strand_id
1 'polypeptide(L)'
;MKKTYKCKSCGCEVVSLMKPSECQVCGGREWMMLTTTKTVNLGDEPMAIDKDLLSSFKFRSTIQNFCQTVGWNLYSIDDTIAILRFNMDSGSTQTVFIIKYDSTLEFSCPSSLKLDDIDDIPHRLSTLLLKKNAGYKFGFWSIKEIANKQIFSIIHNAEMSLIDINYFCKIVDRLIQECDEFEQAIANIMNS
;
A
#
# COMPACT_ATOMS: atom_id res chain seq x y z
N MET A 1 -30.72 1.90 14.97
CA MET A 1 -30.99 0.48 15.28
C MET A 1 -31.19 -0.25 13.96
N LYS A 2 -30.37 -1.25 13.62
CA LYS A 2 -30.51 -2.01 12.36
C LYS A 2 -31.79 -2.85 12.39
N LYS A 3 -32.48 -2.98 11.25
CA LYS A 3 -33.73 -3.75 11.09
C LYS A 3 -33.53 -4.85 10.04
N THR A 4 -34.17 -5.99 10.22
CA THR A 4 -34.13 -7.09 9.26
C THR A 4 -35.32 -6.99 8.29
N TYR A 5 -35.04 -7.06 6.99
CA TYR A 5 -36.03 -7.04 5.92
C TYR A 5 -35.96 -8.35 5.15
N LYS A 6 -37.11 -8.96 4.82
CA LYS A 6 -37.22 -10.17 4.02
C LYS A 6 -37.88 -9.85 2.68
N CYS A 7 -37.22 -10.19 1.58
CA CYS A 7 -37.77 -10.05 0.23
C CYS A 7 -38.95 -11.02 0.08
N LYS A 8 -40.11 -10.52 -0.37
CA LYS A 8 -41.28 -11.38 -0.57
C LYS A 8 -41.15 -12.32 -1.78
N SER A 9 -40.35 -11.96 -2.77
CA SER A 9 -40.22 -12.73 -4.01
C SER A 9 -39.34 -13.97 -3.84
N CYS A 10 -38.21 -13.86 -3.13
CA CYS A 10 -37.25 -14.96 -2.98
C CYS A 10 -36.96 -15.35 -1.53
N GLY A 11 -37.50 -14.64 -0.54
CA GLY A 11 -37.26 -14.92 0.87
C GLY A 11 -35.89 -14.48 1.40
N CYS A 12 -35.05 -13.83 0.59
CA CYS A 12 -33.75 -13.30 1.01
C CYS A 12 -33.90 -12.27 2.15
N GLU A 13 -33.12 -12.42 3.22
CA GLU A 13 -33.13 -11.53 4.38
C GLU A 13 -31.92 -10.59 4.34
N VAL A 14 -32.14 -9.30 4.63
CA VAL A 14 -31.12 -8.25 4.64
C VAL A 14 -31.25 -7.44 5.92
N VAL A 15 -30.13 -7.21 6.61
CA VAL A 15 -30.08 -6.33 7.78
C VAL A 15 -29.65 -4.93 7.33
N SER A 16 -30.52 -3.94 7.46
CA SER A 16 -30.24 -2.57 7.01
C SER A 16 -30.80 -1.52 7.96
N LEU A 17 -30.19 -0.33 7.96
CA LEU A 17 -30.74 0.85 8.64
C LEU A 17 -32.02 1.35 7.95
N MET A 18 -32.14 1.14 6.63
CA MET A 18 -33.26 1.59 5.80
C MET A 18 -33.81 0.44 4.94
N LYS A 19 -35.09 0.51 4.59
CA LYS A 19 -35.72 -0.50 3.70
C LYS A 19 -35.01 -0.48 2.34
N PRO A 20 -34.48 -1.62 1.85
CA PRO A 20 -33.82 -1.66 0.54
C PRO A 20 -34.79 -1.32 -0.60
N SER A 21 -34.28 -0.70 -1.66
CA SER A 21 -35.04 -0.41 -2.88
C SER A 21 -35.31 -1.66 -3.72
N GLU A 22 -34.37 -2.62 -3.70
CA GLU A 22 -34.40 -3.81 -4.55
C GLU A 22 -33.60 -4.96 -3.95
N CYS A 23 -34.07 -6.19 -4.14
CA CYS A 23 -33.39 -7.41 -3.71
C CYS A 23 -32.25 -7.76 -4.66
N GLN A 24 -31.02 -7.81 -4.14
CA GLN A 24 -29.81 -8.14 -4.92
C GLN A 24 -29.80 -9.57 -5.49
N VAL A 25 -30.69 -10.45 -5.01
CA VAL A 25 -30.78 -11.84 -5.47
C VAL A 25 -31.77 -12.02 -6.62
N CYS A 26 -32.89 -11.30 -6.62
CA CYS A 26 -33.99 -11.55 -7.57
C CYS A 26 -34.58 -10.30 -8.25
N GLY A 27 -34.09 -9.10 -7.92
CA GLY A 27 -34.66 -7.84 -8.41
C GLY A 27 -36.03 -7.47 -7.82
N GLY A 28 -36.54 -8.26 -6.85
CA GLY A 28 -37.81 -8.01 -6.19
C GLY A 28 -37.79 -6.73 -5.35
N ARG A 29 -38.86 -5.92 -5.42
CA ARG A 29 -38.96 -4.63 -4.70
C ARG A 29 -39.89 -4.66 -3.49
N GLU A 30 -40.55 -5.80 -3.25
CA GLU A 30 -41.42 -5.99 -2.08
C GLU A 30 -40.67 -6.59 -0.90
N TRP A 31 -40.82 -5.95 0.26
CA TRP A 31 -40.14 -6.32 1.50
C TRP A 31 -41.09 -6.40 2.69
N MET A 32 -40.83 -7.35 3.58
CA MET A 32 -41.46 -7.49 4.89
C MET A 32 -40.43 -7.20 5.98
N MET A 33 -40.74 -6.32 6.93
CA MET A 33 -39.86 -6.05 8.08
C MET A 33 -40.08 -7.14 9.14
N LEU A 34 -39.00 -7.80 9.56
CA LEU A 34 -39.04 -8.81 10.62
C LEU A 34 -38.77 -8.13 11.97
N THR A 35 -39.57 -8.47 12.99
CA THR A 35 -39.54 -7.85 14.33
C THR A 35 -38.49 -8.42 15.28
N THR A 36 -37.56 -9.25 14.81
CA THR A 36 -36.65 -9.99 15.69
C THR A 36 -35.26 -9.37 15.79
N THR A 37 -34.88 -8.99 17.02
CA THR A 37 -33.50 -8.90 17.49
C THR A 37 -32.85 -10.27 17.42
N LYS A 38 -32.20 -10.58 16.28
CA LYS A 38 -31.28 -11.72 16.17
C LYS A 38 -29.86 -11.22 16.32
N THR A 39 -29.13 -11.75 17.30
CA THR A 39 -27.67 -11.76 17.34
C THR A 39 -27.18 -12.58 16.15
N VAL A 40 -26.45 -11.95 15.23
CA VAL A 40 -25.94 -12.62 14.03
C VAL A 40 -24.55 -13.13 14.32
N ASN A 41 -24.40 -14.46 14.22
CA ASN A 41 -23.12 -15.16 14.17
C ASN A 41 -22.39 -14.80 12.88
N LEU A 42 -21.07 -14.54 12.98
CA LEU A 42 -20.20 -14.29 11.84
C LEU A 42 -20.11 -15.53 10.95
N GLY A 43 -20.59 -15.40 9.72
CA GLY A 43 -20.42 -16.39 8.66
C GLY A 43 -21.30 -16.00 7.48
N ASP A 44 -20.65 -15.60 6.40
CA ASP A 44 -21.21 -15.44 5.04
C ASP A 44 -21.91 -14.10 4.70
N GLU A 45 -21.11 -13.08 4.36
CA GLU A 45 -21.52 -12.00 3.44
C GLU A 45 -20.48 -11.82 2.31
N PRO A 46 -20.91 -11.55 1.06
CA PRO A 46 -20.03 -11.28 -0.07
C PRO A 46 -19.40 -9.89 0.05
N MET A 47 -18.18 -9.76 -0.48
CA MET A 47 -17.27 -8.62 -0.32
C MET A 47 -17.84 -7.27 -0.81
N ALA A 48 -18.59 -6.58 0.06
CA ALA A 48 -18.55 -5.13 0.12
C ALA A 48 -17.47 -4.77 1.15
N ILE A 49 -16.28 -4.37 0.69
CA ILE A 49 -15.27 -3.81 1.59
C ILE A 49 -15.85 -2.50 2.10
N ASP A 50 -16.29 -2.53 3.34
CA ASP A 50 -16.92 -1.44 4.04
C ASP A 50 -15.96 -0.23 4.02
N LYS A 51 -16.38 0.85 3.37
CA LYS A 51 -15.64 2.12 3.29
C LYS A 51 -15.33 2.65 4.70
N ASP A 52 -16.13 2.26 5.68
CA ASP A 52 -15.93 2.57 7.10
C ASP A 52 -14.75 1.83 7.74
N LEU A 53 -14.36 0.64 7.24
CA LEU A 53 -13.16 -0.07 7.72
C LEU A 53 -11.88 0.63 7.26
N LEU A 54 -11.89 1.22 6.05
CA LEU A 54 -10.78 1.98 5.48
C LEU A 54 -10.57 3.33 6.18
N SER A 55 -11.62 3.90 6.77
CA SER A 55 -11.53 5.12 7.59
C SER A 55 -10.75 4.94 8.90
N SER A 56 -10.51 3.68 9.30
CA SER A 56 -9.93 3.33 10.61
C SER A 56 -8.39 3.24 10.63
N PHE A 57 -7.73 3.27 9.46
CA PHE A 57 -6.27 3.13 9.41
C PHE A 57 -5.57 4.40 9.95
N LYS A 58 -5.11 4.30 11.21
CA LYS A 58 -4.34 5.35 11.90
C LYS A 58 -2.87 5.31 11.47
N PHE A 59 -2.61 5.82 10.27
CA PHE A 59 -1.28 5.81 9.62
C PHE A 59 -0.13 6.07 10.59
N ARG A 60 -0.14 7.23 11.26
CA ARG A 60 0.92 7.64 12.16
C ARG A 60 1.21 6.60 13.24
N SER A 61 0.17 6.19 13.96
CA SER A 61 0.29 5.21 15.04
C SER A 61 0.71 3.83 14.55
N THR A 62 0.19 3.39 13.41
CA THR A 62 0.54 2.09 12.83
C THR A 62 2.02 2.03 12.45
N ILE A 63 2.53 3.02 11.71
CA ILE A 63 3.93 3.06 11.28
C ILE A 63 4.86 3.21 12.48
N GLN A 64 4.53 4.08 13.46
CA GLN A 64 5.30 4.21 14.69
C GLN A 64 5.39 2.88 15.46
N ASN A 65 4.27 2.18 15.61
CA ASN A 65 4.22 0.90 16.31
C ASN A 65 5.07 -0.17 15.59
N PHE A 66 5.00 -0.24 14.26
CA PHE A 66 5.84 -1.17 13.50
C PHE A 66 7.32 -0.86 13.69
N CYS A 67 7.74 0.39 13.48
CA CYS A 67 9.14 0.80 13.67
C CYS A 67 9.64 0.52 15.09
N GLN A 68 8.85 0.86 16.12
CA GLN A 68 9.20 0.59 17.51
C GLN A 68 9.36 -0.90 17.79
N THR A 69 8.48 -1.73 17.24
CA THR A 69 8.49 -3.19 17.45
C THR A 69 9.74 -3.84 16.84
N VAL A 70 10.20 -3.36 15.69
CA VAL A 70 11.38 -3.93 15.01
C VAL A 70 12.68 -3.17 15.29
N GLY A 71 12.62 -2.11 16.10
CA GLY A 71 13.80 -1.32 16.47
C GLY A 71 14.31 -0.40 15.36
N TRP A 72 13.46 0.01 14.42
CA TRP A 72 13.83 0.97 13.37
C TRP A 72 13.64 2.41 13.82
N ASN A 73 14.61 3.25 13.47
CA ASN A 73 14.57 4.67 13.76
C ASN A 73 13.71 5.39 12.74
N LEU A 74 12.70 6.10 13.24
CA LEU A 74 11.83 6.92 12.43
C LEU A 74 12.41 8.34 12.36
N TYR A 75 12.74 8.80 11.15
CA TYR A 75 13.36 10.10 10.94
C TYR A 75 12.35 11.24 11.03
N SER A 76 11.18 11.07 10.41
CA SER A 76 10.07 12.03 10.46
C SER A 76 8.74 11.32 10.20
N ILE A 77 7.65 11.79 10.81
CA ILE A 77 6.30 11.29 10.54
C ILE A 77 5.19 12.31 10.86
N ASP A 78 4.24 12.41 9.94
CA ASP A 78 2.93 13.03 10.11
C ASP A 78 1.79 12.04 9.79
N ASP A 79 0.58 12.54 9.53
CA ASP A 79 -0.59 11.69 9.26
C ASP A 79 -0.66 11.15 7.82
N THR A 80 0.25 11.59 6.96
CA THR A 80 0.30 11.28 5.52
C THR A 80 1.66 10.78 5.03
N ILE A 81 2.77 11.14 5.69
CA ILE A 81 4.13 10.80 5.27
C ILE A 81 4.94 10.32 6.47
N ALA A 82 5.71 9.25 6.26
CA ALA A 82 6.76 8.81 7.16
C ALA A 82 8.08 8.64 6.40
N ILE A 83 9.19 8.92 7.08
CA ILE A 83 10.54 8.84 6.52
C ILE A 83 11.38 7.96 7.45
N LEU A 84 12.00 6.93 6.87
CA LEU A 84 12.95 6.04 7.54
C LEU A 84 14.33 6.19 6.89
N ARG A 85 15.39 6.02 7.68
CA ARG A 85 16.78 6.07 7.19
C ARG A 85 17.56 4.84 7.67
N PHE A 86 18.28 4.23 6.74
CA PHE A 86 19.04 3.02 6.97
C PHE A 86 20.48 3.25 6.52
N ASN A 87 21.44 2.94 7.40
CA ASN A 87 22.84 2.89 7.03
C ASN A 87 23.14 1.48 6.54
N MET A 88 23.64 1.36 5.32
CA MET A 88 23.92 0.08 4.68
C MET A 88 25.37 -0.33 4.90
N ASP A 89 25.64 -1.63 4.79
CA ASP A 89 26.99 -2.19 4.91
C ASP A 89 27.94 -1.68 3.80
N SER A 90 27.39 -1.24 2.67
CA SER A 90 28.13 -0.57 1.59
C SER A 90 28.69 0.80 1.99
N GLY A 91 28.26 1.34 3.13
CA GLY A 91 28.53 2.72 3.56
C GLY A 91 27.53 3.75 3.02
N SER A 92 26.54 3.34 2.23
CA SER A 92 25.47 4.22 1.76
C SER A 92 24.41 4.47 2.84
N THR A 93 23.59 5.50 2.63
CA THR A 93 22.38 5.73 3.44
C THR A 93 21.15 5.65 2.53
N GLN A 94 20.28 4.68 2.77
CA GLN A 94 19.02 4.53 2.07
C GLN A 94 17.90 5.23 2.84
N THR A 95 17.05 5.98 2.13
CA THR A 95 15.91 6.68 2.72
C THR A 95 14.63 6.12 2.14
N VAL A 96 13.75 5.60 3.00
CA VAL A 96 12.44 5.11 2.58
C VAL A 96 11.38 6.15 2.94
N PHE A 97 10.62 6.57 1.93
CA PHE A 97 9.42 7.38 2.09
C PHE A 97 8.21 6.47 2.07
N ILE A 98 7.32 6.64 3.03
CA ILE A 98 6.04 5.95 3.11
C ILE A 98 4.97 7.03 3.02
N ILE A 99 4.23 7.03 1.93
CA ILE A 99 3.22 8.05 1.62
C ILE A 99 1.86 7.39 1.63
N LYS A 100 0.93 7.96 2.40
CA LYS A 100 -0.46 7.55 2.46
C LYS A 100 -1.26 8.28 1.38
N TYR A 101 -1.91 7.48 0.54
CA TYR A 101 -3.00 7.88 -0.34
C TYR A 101 -4.27 7.16 0.11
N ASP A 102 -5.45 7.75 -0.08
CA ASP A 102 -6.78 7.18 0.21
C ASP A 102 -6.79 5.84 0.98
N SER A 103 -6.71 4.70 0.28
CA SER A 103 -6.62 3.35 0.85
C SER A 103 -5.27 2.64 0.67
N THR A 104 -4.30 3.31 0.06
CA THR A 104 -3.03 2.70 -0.39
C THR A 104 -1.84 3.39 0.27
N LEU A 105 -0.84 2.60 0.67
CA LEU A 105 0.48 3.09 1.04
C LEU A 105 1.43 2.92 -0.15
N GLU A 106 2.11 4.00 -0.51
CA GLU A 106 3.27 3.95 -1.39
C GLU A 106 4.54 3.95 -0.55
N PHE A 107 5.37 2.93 -0.74
CA PHE A 107 6.73 2.85 -0.22
C PHE A 107 7.68 3.19 -1.35
N SER A 108 8.61 4.11 -1.15
CA SER A 108 9.60 4.44 -2.18
C SER A 108 10.97 4.66 -1.58
N CYS A 109 11.99 4.13 -2.25
CA CYS A 109 13.40 4.35 -1.95
C CYS A 109 14.04 4.97 -3.20
N PRO A 110 14.29 6.28 -3.23
CA PRO A 110 14.99 6.93 -4.33
C PRO A 110 16.49 6.65 -4.23
N SER A 111 17.11 6.35 -5.37
CA SER A 111 18.57 6.26 -5.48
C SER A 111 19.22 7.65 -5.47
N SER A 112 20.53 7.66 -5.27
CA SER A 112 21.42 8.81 -5.32
C SER A 112 21.76 9.25 -6.75
N LEU A 113 21.45 8.42 -7.76
CA LEU A 113 21.65 8.78 -9.16
C LEU A 113 20.63 9.83 -9.59
N LYS A 114 21.12 11.06 -9.78
CA LYS A 114 20.34 12.22 -10.22
C LYS A 114 20.79 12.61 -11.61
N LEU A 115 19.82 12.74 -12.50
CA LEU A 115 20.03 13.13 -13.89
C LEU A 115 19.27 14.44 -14.14
N ASP A 116 19.81 15.28 -15.02
CA ASP A 116 19.28 16.62 -15.21
C ASP A 116 18.05 16.59 -16.12
N ASP A 117 18.11 15.78 -17.17
CA ASP A 117 17.06 15.63 -18.16
C ASP A 117 16.67 14.15 -18.38
N ILE A 118 15.53 13.91 -19.03
CA ILE A 118 15.11 12.57 -19.44
C ILE A 118 16.06 11.98 -20.50
N ASP A 119 16.67 12.84 -21.32
CA ASP A 119 17.64 12.44 -22.35
C ASP A 119 18.99 11.99 -21.75
N ASP A 120 19.29 12.37 -20.49
CA ASP A 120 20.47 11.90 -19.77
C ASP A 120 20.31 10.47 -19.22
N ILE A 121 19.10 9.91 -19.30
CA ILE A 121 18.79 8.60 -18.74
C ILE A 121 19.43 7.49 -19.60
N PRO A 122 20.36 6.69 -19.04
CA PRO A 122 20.99 5.62 -19.81
C PRO A 122 19.97 4.56 -20.26
N HIS A 123 19.63 4.52 -21.54
CA HIS A 123 18.57 3.65 -22.06
C HIS A 123 18.77 2.16 -21.74
N ARG A 124 20.03 1.69 -21.74
CA ARG A 124 20.37 0.32 -21.34
C ARG A 124 20.02 0.03 -19.89
N LEU A 125 20.22 1.01 -19.01
CA LEU A 125 19.87 0.91 -17.60
C LEU A 125 18.35 0.83 -17.44
N SER A 126 17.60 1.71 -18.09
CA SER A 126 16.13 1.65 -18.08
C SER A 126 15.59 0.31 -18.59
N THR A 127 16.18 -0.22 -19.67
CA THR A 127 15.82 -1.55 -20.20
C THR A 127 16.11 -2.66 -19.20
N LEU A 128 17.27 -2.61 -18.51
CA LEU A 128 17.61 -3.58 -17.48
C LEU A 128 16.63 -3.54 -16.30
N LEU A 129 16.28 -2.35 -15.82
CA LEU A 129 15.34 -2.16 -14.72
C LEU A 129 13.93 -2.61 -15.09
N LEU A 130 13.47 -2.34 -16.33
CA LEU A 130 12.20 -2.87 -16.83
C LEU A 130 12.18 -4.41 -16.86
N LYS A 131 13.29 -5.05 -17.24
CA LYS A 131 13.41 -6.52 -17.16
C LYS A 131 13.39 -7.02 -15.72
N LYS A 132 14.05 -6.33 -14.78
CA LYS A 132 13.99 -6.64 -13.35
C LYS A 132 12.56 -6.56 -12.81
N ASN A 133 11.81 -5.51 -13.18
CA ASN A 133 10.43 -5.32 -12.76
C ASN A 133 9.53 -6.52 -13.10
N ALA A 134 9.75 -7.17 -14.24
CA ALA A 134 8.98 -8.35 -14.64
C ALA A 134 9.18 -9.56 -13.71
N GLY A 135 10.26 -9.60 -12.93
CA GLY A 135 10.56 -10.69 -12.00
C GLY A 135 10.23 -10.39 -10.53
N TYR A 136 9.89 -9.15 -10.19
CA TYR A 136 9.74 -8.73 -8.80
C TYR A 136 8.33 -8.96 -8.28
N LYS A 137 8.25 -9.52 -7.07
CA LYS A 137 7.02 -9.59 -6.28
C LYS A 137 6.86 -8.39 -5.34
N PHE A 138 7.97 -7.74 -5.02
CA PHE A 138 8.09 -6.63 -4.09
C PHE A 138 8.96 -5.57 -4.73
N GLY A 139 8.45 -4.35 -4.82
CA GLY A 139 9.12 -3.26 -5.52
C GLY A 139 9.02 -3.35 -7.05
N PHE A 140 8.97 -2.19 -7.69
CA PHE A 140 9.27 -2.00 -9.10
C PHE A 140 10.05 -0.70 -9.26
N TRP A 141 11.02 -0.70 -10.14
CA TRP A 141 11.80 0.46 -10.51
C TRP A 141 10.98 1.41 -11.37
N SER A 142 11.12 2.68 -11.07
CA SER A 142 10.49 3.79 -11.79
C SER A 142 11.48 4.95 -11.89
N ILE A 143 11.20 5.86 -12.81
CA ILE A 143 11.86 7.17 -12.87
C ILE A 143 10.87 8.19 -12.33
N LYS A 144 11.32 9.00 -11.38
CA LYS A 144 10.54 10.09 -10.80
C LYS A 144 11.27 11.41 -10.98
N GLU A 145 10.51 12.47 -11.19
CA GLU A 145 11.03 13.82 -11.15
C GLU A 145 10.97 14.34 -9.70
N ILE A 146 12.13 14.65 -9.12
CA ILE A 146 12.25 15.21 -7.77
C ILE A 146 13.20 16.41 -7.84
N ALA A 147 12.69 17.59 -7.48
CA ALA A 147 13.45 18.85 -7.52
C ALA A 147 14.12 19.11 -8.90
N ASN A 148 13.36 18.93 -9.98
CA ASN A 148 13.82 19.07 -11.37
C ASN A 148 15.00 18.15 -11.74
N LYS A 149 15.08 16.97 -11.11
CA LYS A 149 16.03 15.90 -11.46
C LYS A 149 15.27 14.61 -11.71
N GLN A 150 15.72 13.83 -12.69
CA GLN A 150 15.24 12.48 -12.93
C GLN A 150 15.99 11.53 -12.00
N ILE A 151 15.25 10.79 -11.17
CA ILE A 151 15.79 9.90 -10.15
C ILE A 151 15.17 8.51 -10.32
N PHE A 152 16.01 7.49 -10.37
CA PHE A 152 15.54 6.10 -10.27
C PHE A 152 15.10 5.82 -8.84
N SER A 153 13.89 5.31 -8.68
CA SER A 153 13.33 4.92 -7.38
C SER A 153 12.65 3.56 -7.47
N ILE A 154 12.93 2.70 -6.50
CA ILE A 154 12.19 1.45 -6.33
C ILE A 154 10.98 1.71 -5.43
N ILE A 155 9.81 1.31 -5.92
CA ILE A 155 8.50 1.65 -5.33
C ILE A 155 7.67 0.41 -5.11
N HIS A 156 6.93 0.35 -4.00
CA HIS A 156 5.90 -0.66 -3.78
C HIS A 156 4.62 -0.02 -3.29
N ASN A 157 3.50 -0.35 -3.92
CA ASN A 157 2.17 0.07 -3.49
C ASN A 157 1.48 -1.08 -2.79
N ALA A 158 0.87 -0.82 -1.64
CA ALA A 158 0.16 -1.82 -0.86
C ALA A 158 -1.13 -1.25 -0.28
N GLU A 159 -2.21 -2.01 -0.37
CA GLU A 159 -3.47 -1.65 0.29
C GLU A 159 -3.30 -1.67 1.80
N MET A 160 -3.76 -0.63 2.49
CA MET A 160 -3.64 -0.49 3.95
C MET A 160 -4.26 -1.67 4.71
N SER A 161 -5.30 -2.27 4.15
CA SER A 161 -5.98 -3.44 4.74
C SER A 161 -5.12 -4.71 4.76
N LEU A 162 -4.08 -4.78 3.94
CA LEU A 162 -3.18 -5.93 3.83
C LEU A 162 -1.86 -5.72 4.57
N ILE A 163 -1.62 -4.52 5.09
CA ILE A 163 -0.38 -4.16 5.77
C ILE A 163 -0.40 -4.70 7.21
N ASP A 164 0.43 -5.71 7.45
CA ASP A 164 0.87 -6.13 8.77
C ASP A 164 2.37 -5.85 8.96
N ILE A 165 2.88 -6.09 10.18
CA ILE A 165 4.28 -5.83 10.51
C ILE A 165 5.26 -6.69 9.68
N ASN A 166 4.91 -7.93 9.35
CA ASN A 166 5.79 -8.82 8.60
C ASN A 166 5.89 -8.39 7.14
N TYR A 167 4.76 -8.00 6.55
CA TYR A 167 4.69 -7.50 5.19
C TYR A 167 5.38 -6.14 5.08
N PHE A 168 5.15 -5.25 6.05
CA PHE A 168 5.87 -3.98 6.18
C PHE A 168 7.39 -4.17 6.18
N CYS A 169 7.92 -5.07 7.02
CA CYS A 169 9.37 -5.32 7.05
C CYS A 169 9.89 -5.86 5.72
N LYS A 170 9.21 -6.86 5.15
CA LYS A 170 9.59 -7.44 3.85
C LYS A 170 9.65 -6.39 2.74
N ILE A 171 8.69 -5.45 2.71
CA ILE A 171 8.69 -4.37 1.74
C ILE A 171 9.92 -3.49 1.97
N VAL A 172 10.07 -2.94 3.17
CA VAL A 172 11.13 -1.97 3.47
C VAL A 172 12.52 -2.57 3.26
N ASP A 173 12.79 -3.76 3.80
CA ASP A 173 14.07 -4.47 3.64
C ASP A 173 14.38 -4.70 2.16
N ARG A 174 13.39 -5.13 1.37
CA ARG A 174 13.59 -5.37 -0.05
C ARG A 174 13.91 -4.09 -0.80
N LEU A 175 13.22 -2.99 -0.50
CA LEU A 175 13.45 -1.71 -1.19
C LEU A 175 14.85 -1.17 -0.88
N ILE A 176 15.28 -1.17 0.39
CA ILE A 176 16.61 -0.66 0.75
C ILE A 176 17.73 -1.53 0.18
N GLN A 177 17.56 -2.85 0.18
CA GLN A 177 18.56 -3.77 -0.38
C GLN A 177 18.68 -3.59 -1.88
N GLU A 178 17.57 -3.54 -2.62
CA GLU A 178 17.61 -3.34 -4.06
C GLU A 178 18.19 -1.97 -4.45
N CYS A 179 17.86 -0.93 -3.68
CA CYS A 179 18.39 0.40 -3.92
C CYS A 179 19.91 0.44 -3.69
N ASP A 180 20.39 -0.15 -2.60
CA ASP A 180 21.80 -0.25 -2.30
C ASP A 180 22.58 -1.08 -3.35
N GLU A 181 22.05 -2.25 -3.75
CA GLU A 181 22.65 -3.08 -4.80
C GLU A 181 22.73 -2.35 -6.14
N PHE A 182 21.70 -1.57 -6.48
CA PHE A 182 21.69 -0.73 -7.68
C PHE A 182 22.78 0.34 -7.61
N GLU A 183 22.89 1.08 -6.50
CA GLU A 183 23.89 2.12 -6.33
C GLU A 183 25.32 1.57 -6.38
N GLN A 184 25.57 0.44 -5.74
CA GLN A 184 26.86 -0.24 -5.80
C GLN A 184 27.21 -0.65 -7.25
N ALA A 185 26.24 -1.19 -8.00
CA ALA A 185 26.46 -1.57 -9.39
C ALA A 185 26.83 -0.37 -10.27
N ILE A 186 26.16 0.78 -10.06
CA ILE A 186 26.47 2.03 -10.78
C ILE A 186 27.85 2.55 -10.38
N ALA A 187 28.18 2.59 -9.09
CA ALA A 187 29.49 3.03 -8.61
C ALA A 187 30.63 2.19 -9.19
N ASN A 188 30.45 0.87 -9.30
CA ASN A 188 31.44 -0.02 -9.90
C ASN A 188 31.68 0.27 -11.39
N ILE A 189 30.62 0.61 -12.14
CA ILE A 189 30.72 0.98 -13.56
C ILE A 189 31.38 2.36 -13.73
N MET A 190 31.17 3.29 -12.81
CA MET A 190 31.76 4.62 -12.87
C MET A 190 33.25 4.65 -12.48
N ASN A 191 33.69 3.71 -11.63
CA ASN A 191 35.08 3.60 -11.17
C ASN A 191 35.94 2.65 -12.00
N SER A 192 35.36 2.00 -13.03
CA SER A 192 36.05 1.10 -13.97
C SER A 192 36.43 1.81 -15.26
#